data_AF-A0A956FWC4-F1
#
_entry.id   AF-A0A956FWC4-F1
#
_cell.length_a   1.000
_cell.length_b   1.000
_cell.length_c   1.000
_cell.angle_alpha   90.00
_cell.angle_beta   90.00
_cell.angle_gamma   90.00
#
_symmetry.space_group_name_H-M   'P 1'
#
loop_
_entity.id
_entity.type
_entity.pdbx_description
1 polymer ?
#
loop_
_entity_poly.entity_id
_entity_poly.type
_entity_poly.pdbx_seq_one_letter_code
_entity_poly.pdbx_strand_id
1 'polypeptide(L)'
;AVAELNRDPRRTGWRRPRLVGLDRVAVSGELTEHLAIHRLRADAPLPEGFSLEIVGEEAEIIDRTDAIDPGWGIVAARACALLGVDVGGVDLRGPLECFLRPPPKAGPEAWREGALLEVNVLPALHLHALPTVGAARPVFDAFVAYCLSMPGAPPPRSTVEAAAARLPSG
;
A
#
# COMPACT_ATOMS: atom_id res chain seq x y z
N ALA A 1 -10.49 -12.98 -19.07
CA ALA A 1 -9.70 -12.07 -19.95
C ALA A 1 -9.21 -10.85 -19.16
N VAL A 2 -8.13 -10.20 -19.58
CA VAL A 2 -7.61 -8.98 -18.90
C VAL A 2 -8.66 -7.86 -18.84
N ALA A 3 -9.52 -7.78 -19.86
CA ALA A 3 -10.63 -6.83 -19.90
C ALA A 3 -11.64 -7.02 -18.76
N GLU A 4 -11.80 -8.25 -18.25
CA GLU A 4 -12.70 -8.56 -17.12
C GLU A 4 -12.11 -8.10 -15.79
N LEU A 5 -10.81 -8.33 -15.57
CA LEU A 5 -10.09 -7.83 -14.38
C LEU A 5 -10.20 -6.31 -14.29
N ASN A 6 -10.08 -5.63 -15.43
CA ASN A 6 -10.18 -4.18 -15.52
C ASN A 6 -11.61 -3.62 -15.39
N ARG A 7 -12.63 -4.46 -15.16
CA ARG A 7 -13.96 -3.98 -14.76
C ARG A 7 -14.06 -3.69 -13.27
N ASP A 8 -13.08 -4.10 -12.47
CA ASP A 8 -13.01 -3.72 -11.04
C ASP A 8 -13.01 -2.18 -10.93
N PRO A 9 -13.99 -1.58 -10.24
CA PRO A 9 -14.12 -0.12 -10.15
C PRO A 9 -12.95 0.54 -9.40
N ARG A 10 -12.15 -0.24 -8.68
CA ARG A 10 -10.92 0.22 -8.02
C ARG A 10 -9.76 0.40 -9.00
N ARG A 11 -9.86 -0.07 -10.25
CA ARG A 11 -8.81 0.05 -11.28
C ARG A 11 -9.00 1.31 -12.13
N THR A 12 -7.96 2.16 -12.22
CA THR A 12 -7.95 3.30 -13.17
C THR A 12 -6.67 3.32 -14.01
N GLY A 13 -6.67 4.14 -15.06
CA GLY A 13 -5.47 4.40 -15.85
C GLY A 13 -4.99 5.85 -15.68
N TRP A 14 -3.71 6.07 -15.99
CA TRP A 14 -3.05 7.36 -15.80
C TRP A 14 -3.61 8.54 -16.62
N ARG A 15 -4.41 8.27 -17.66
CA ARG A 15 -5.01 9.32 -18.52
C ARG A 15 -6.03 10.20 -17.80
N ARG A 16 -6.59 9.75 -16.67
CA ARG A 16 -7.44 10.54 -15.78
C ARG A 16 -7.15 10.12 -14.34
N PRO A 17 -6.11 10.68 -13.70
CA PRO A 17 -5.72 10.27 -12.36
C PRO A 17 -6.87 10.59 -11.41
N ARG A 18 -7.47 9.52 -10.87
CA ARG A 18 -8.33 9.56 -9.70
C ARG A 18 -7.59 8.78 -8.62
N LEU A 19 -7.79 9.18 -7.38
CA LEU A 19 -7.30 8.38 -6.26
C LEU A 19 -8.08 7.06 -6.24
N VAL A 20 -7.44 5.98 -6.65
CA VAL A 20 -8.00 4.62 -6.65
C VAL A 20 -6.97 3.67 -6.07
N GLY A 21 -7.42 2.49 -5.64
CA GLY A 21 -6.55 1.52 -4.96
C GLY A 21 -5.83 0.53 -5.88
N LEU A 22 -6.07 0.56 -7.20
CA LEU A 22 -5.45 -0.35 -8.15
C LEU A 22 -5.18 0.32 -9.50
N ASP A 23 -4.12 -0.12 -10.16
CA ASP A 23 -3.85 0.23 -11.54
C ASP A 23 -4.58 -0.67 -12.54
N ARG A 24 -4.89 -0.12 -13.71
CA ARG A 24 -5.42 -0.88 -14.82
C ARG A 24 -4.31 -1.79 -15.38
N VAL A 25 -4.59 -3.08 -15.50
CA VAL A 25 -3.68 -4.03 -16.14
C VAL A 25 -3.60 -3.73 -17.63
N ALA A 26 -2.46 -3.23 -18.09
CA ALA A 26 -2.19 -2.98 -19.49
C ALA A 26 -1.80 -4.29 -20.20
N VAL A 27 -2.32 -4.50 -21.41
CA VAL A 27 -1.82 -5.59 -22.28
C VAL A 27 -0.52 -5.10 -22.93
N SER A 28 0.58 -5.22 -22.19
CA SER A 28 1.92 -4.89 -22.64
C SER A 28 2.54 -6.00 -23.49
N GLY A 29 3.68 -5.70 -24.13
CA GLY A 29 4.49 -6.73 -24.80
C GLY A 29 4.90 -7.84 -23.83
N GLU A 30 5.39 -7.47 -22.65
CA GLU A 30 5.79 -8.41 -21.60
C GLU A 30 4.65 -9.32 -21.14
N LEU A 31 3.46 -8.77 -20.84
CA LEU A 31 2.31 -9.59 -20.46
C LEU A 31 1.90 -10.53 -21.61
N THR A 32 1.96 -10.05 -22.85
CA THR A 32 1.64 -10.85 -24.03
C THR A 32 2.63 -12.01 -24.20
N GLU A 33 3.93 -11.76 -24.03
CA GLU A 33 4.99 -12.77 -24.09
C GLU A 33 4.85 -13.79 -22.95
N HIS A 34 4.57 -13.33 -21.72
CA HIS A 34 4.34 -14.19 -20.56
C HIS A 34 3.13 -15.11 -20.79
N LEU A 35 2.02 -14.58 -21.31
CA LEU A 35 0.85 -15.37 -21.68
C LEU A 35 1.17 -16.40 -22.79
N ALA A 36 1.98 -16.00 -23.78
CA ALA A 36 2.34 -16.85 -24.91
C ALA A 36 3.18 -18.08 -24.49
N ILE A 37 4.03 -17.97 -23.48
CA ILE A 37 4.77 -19.10 -22.89
C ILE A 37 3.80 -20.22 -22.46
N HIS A 38 2.64 -19.83 -21.92
CA HIS A 38 1.58 -20.73 -21.49
C HIS A 38 0.51 -21.01 -22.57
N ARG A 39 0.73 -20.56 -23.81
CA ARG A 39 -0.22 -20.65 -24.93
C ARG A 39 -1.57 -19.98 -24.64
N LEU A 40 -1.55 -18.92 -23.84
CA LEU A 40 -2.70 -18.11 -23.47
C LEU A 40 -2.76 -16.81 -24.26
N ARG A 41 -3.90 -16.12 -24.20
CA ARG A 41 -4.12 -14.81 -24.81
C ARG A 41 -4.82 -13.87 -23.85
N ALA A 42 -4.49 -12.58 -23.91
CA ALA A 42 -5.05 -11.57 -23.00
C ALA A 42 -6.56 -11.32 -23.20
N ASP A 43 -7.05 -11.56 -24.42
CA ASP A 43 -8.45 -11.39 -24.83
C ASP A 43 -9.32 -12.62 -24.55
N ALA A 44 -8.74 -13.72 -24.07
CA ALA A 44 -9.44 -14.95 -23.73
C ALA A 44 -9.58 -15.12 -22.19
N PRO A 45 -10.62 -15.83 -21.72
CA PRO A 45 -10.65 -16.33 -20.34
C PRO A 45 -9.52 -17.33 -20.10
N LEU A 46 -9.02 -17.39 -18.85
CA LEU A 46 -8.12 -18.47 -18.47
C LEU A 46 -8.89 -19.80 -18.47
N PRO A 47 -8.26 -20.91 -18.89
CA PRO A 47 -8.83 -22.24 -18.72
C PRO A 47 -9.17 -22.52 -17.25
N GLU A 48 -10.19 -23.34 -17.02
CA GLU A 48 -10.57 -23.75 -15.67
C GLU A 48 -9.38 -24.43 -14.96
N GLY A 49 -9.17 -24.09 -13.68
CA GLY A 49 -8.05 -24.60 -12.88
C GLY A 49 -6.68 -23.99 -13.22
N PHE A 50 -6.59 -23.06 -14.17
CA PHE A 50 -5.34 -22.40 -14.50
C PHE A 50 -5.20 -21.05 -13.77
N SER A 51 -4.10 -20.87 -13.04
CA SER A 51 -3.72 -19.59 -12.43
C SER A 51 -2.43 -19.08 -13.05
N LEU A 52 -2.40 -17.79 -13.39
CA LEU A 52 -1.21 -17.10 -13.87
C LEU A 52 -0.94 -15.89 -12.99
N GLU A 53 0.28 -15.80 -12.48
CA GLU A 53 0.74 -14.60 -11.79
C GLU A 53 1.11 -13.54 -12.82
N ILE A 54 0.45 -12.39 -12.74
CA ILE A 54 0.80 -11.23 -13.56
C ILE A 54 1.59 -10.30 -12.67
N VAL A 55 2.82 -10.00 -13.07
CA VAL A 55 3.64 -9.01 -12.40
C VAL A 55 3.12 -7.63 -12.76
N GLY A 56 2.86 -6.81 -11.75
CA GLY A 56 2.45 -5.43 -11.91
C GLY A 56 2.61 -4.69 -10.58
N GLU A 57 2.99 -3.42 -10.67
CA GLU A 57 2.97 -2.54 -9.50
C GLU A 57 1.54 -2.47 -8.96
N GLU A 58 1.43 -2.50 -7.63
CA GLU A 58 0.16 -2.28 -6.91
C GLU A 58 -0.98 -3.22 -7.35
N ALA A 59 -0.65 -4.44 -7.80
CA ALA A 59 -1.63 -5.43 -8.25
C ALA A 59 -2.54 -5.93 -7.12
N GLU A 60 -2.00 -6.00 -5.91
CA GLU A 60 -2.68 -6.31 -4.66
C GLU A 60 -2.00 -5.54 -3.51
N ILE A 61 -2.80 -4.78 -2.76
CA ILE A 61 -2.38 -4.01 -1.59
C ILE A 61 -3.13 -4.53 -0.37
N ILE A 62 -2.41 -5.15 0.55
CA ILE A 62 -3.01 -5.79 1.73
C ILE A 62 -2.62 -5.01 2.98
N ASP A 63 -3.61 -4.45 3.67
CA ASP A 63 -3.40 -3.84 4.97
C ASP A 63 -3.10 -4.90 6.03
N ARG A 64 -1.99 -4.72 6.74
CA ARG A 64 -1.46 -5.63 7.78
C ARG A 64 -1.13 -4.91 9.08
N THR A 65 -1.54 -3.65 9.26
CA THR A 65 -1.15 -2.83 10.41
C THR A 65 -1.40 -3.52 11.75
N ASP A 66 -2.54 -4.19 11.92
CA ASP A 66 -2.90 -4.81 13.19
C ASP A 66 -2.31 -6.23 13.37
N ALA A 67 -1.66 -6.78 12.33
CA ALA A 67 -1.04 -8.11 12.35
C ALA A 67 0.47 -8.07 12.57
N ILE A 68 1.13 -6.99 12.13
CA ILE A 68 2.58 -6.80 12.27
C ILE A 68 2.92 -6.46 13.72
N ASP A 69 4.01 -7.02 14.24
CA ASP A 69 4.50 -6.70 15.58
C ASP A 69 4.86 -5.20 15.67
N PRO A 70 4.32 -4.47 16.68
CA PRO A 70 4.56 -3.03 16.83
C PRO A 70 6.04 -2.63 16.93
N GLY A 71 6.93 -3.56 17.31
CA GLY A 71 8.37 -3.35 17.32
C GLY A 71 8.93 -2.93 15.96
N TRP A 72 8.35 -3.40 14.86
CA TRP A 72 8.74 -2.98 13.51
C TRP A 72 8.31 -1.53 13.21
N GLY A 73 7.19 -1.06 13.75
CA GLY A 73 6.80 0.34 13.70
C GLY A 73 7.81 1.25 14.41
N ILE A 74 8.39 0.79 15.52
CA ILE A 74 9.47 1.49 16.24
C ILE A 74 10.75 1.53 15.38
N VAL A 75 11.09 0.43 14.69
CA VAL A 75 12.23 0.39 13.75
C VAL A 75 12.03 1.41 12.63
N ALA A 76 10.84 1.43 12.02
CA ALA A 76 10.51 2.38 10.95
C ALA A 76 10.61 3.84 11.42
N ALA A 77 10.01 4.18 12.56
CA ALA A 77 10.07 5.53 13.13
C ALA A 77 11.52 5.96 13.44
N ARG A 78 12.35 5.05 13.97
CA ARG A 78 13.77 5.32 14.22
C ARG A 78 14.55 5.56 12.93
N ALA A 79 14.28 4.79 11.87
CA ALA A 79 14.96 4.97 10.59
C ALA A 79 14.66 6.34 9.97
N CYS A 80 13.39 6.75 9.97
CA CYS A 80 12.99 8.09 9.53
C CYS A 80 13.67 9.19 10.37
N ALA A 81 13.68 9.05 11.70
CA ALA A 81 14.31 10.02 12.60
C ALA A 81 15.83 10.17 12.35
N LEU A 82 16.55 9.07 12.09
CA LEU A 82 17.98 9.09 11.78
C LEU A 82 18.29 9.84 10.47
N LEU A 83 17.33 9.89 9.54
CA LEU A 83 17.44 10.61 8.28
C LEU A 83 16.86 12.04 8.34
N GLY A 84 16.28 12.45 9.46
CA GLY A 84 15.60 13.74 9.59
C GLY A 84 14.32 13.84 8.75
N VAL A 85 13.61 12.72 8.57
CA VAL A 85 12.39 12.63 7.77
C VAL A 85 11.19 12.56 8.72
N ASP A 86 10.31 13.56 8.70
CA ASP A 86 9.14 13.60 9.58
C ASP A 86 8.02 12.67 9.12
N VAL A 87 7.84 12.56 7.80
CA VAL A 87 6.84 11.70 7.15
C VAL A 87 7.57 10.88 6.10
N GLY A 88 7.72 9.58 6.38
CA GLY A 88 8.41 8.65 5.49
C GLY A 88 7.74 7.28 5.47
N GLY A 89 7.94 6.55 4.38
CA GLY A 89 7.63 5.13 4.26
C GLY A 89 8.90 4.33 4.48
N VAL A 90 8.81 3.22 5.21
CA VAL A 90 9.95 2.33 5.43
C VAL A 90 9.59 0.96 4.90
N ASP A 91 10.37 0.50 3.94
CA ASP A 91 10.12 -0.76 3.26
C ASP A 91 10.97 -1.83 3.91
N LEU A 92 10.31 -2.92 4.30
CA LEU A 92 10.92 -4.06 4.95
C LEU A 92 10.92 -5.25 4.00
N ARG A 93 12.01 -6.02 4.02
CA ARG A 93 12.19 -7.20 3.18
C ARG A 93 12.41 -8.45 4.04
N GLY A 94 11.55 -9.44 3.85
CA GLY A 94 11.65 -10.75 4.51
C GLY A 94 10.37 -11.58 4.30
N PRO A 95 10.37 -12.84 4.74
CA PRO A 95 9.13 -13.62 4.90
C PRO A 95 8.17 -12.93 5.89
N LEU A 96 6.86 -13.06 5.67
CA LEU A 96 5.85 -12.39 6.51
C LEU A 96 5.99 -12.77 7.99
N GLU A 97 6.33 -14.02 8.28
CA GLU A 97 6.49 -14.58 9.62
C GLU A 97 7.54 -13.82 10.45
N CYS A 98 8.50 -13.19 9.79
CA CYS A 98 9.51 -12.35 10.45
C CYS A 98 8.90 -11.08 11.06
N PHE A 99 7.83 -10.56 10.46
CA PHE A 99 7.20 -9.31 10.86
C PHE A 99 6.07 -9.51 11.87
N LEU A 100 5.64 -10.75 12.12
CA LEU A 100 4.62 -11.09 13.12
C LEU A 100 5.20 -11.24 14.54
N ARG A 101 6.51 -11.04 14.70
CA ARG A 101 7.25 -11.16 15.95
C ARG A 101 8.17 -9.95 16.11
N PRO A 102 8.68 -9.67 17.33
CA PRO A 102 9.55 -8.53 17.56
C PRO A 102 10.78 -8.55 16.65
N PRO A 103 11.27 -7.37 16.19
CA PRO A 103 12.45 -7.28 15.34
C PRO A 103 13.67 -7.90 16.05
N PRO A 104 14.55 -8.59 15.29
CA PRO A 104 15.73 -9.22 15.86
C PRO A 104 16.66 -8.16 16.46
N LYS A 105 17.41 -8.56 17.50
CA LYS A 105 18.51 -7.73 18.01
C LYS A 105 19.61 -7.66 16.96
N ALA A 106 20.32 -6.52 16.91
CA ALA A 106 21.43 -6.35 15.98
C ALA A 106 22.47 -7.47 16.15
N GLY A 107 22.88 -8.06 15.02
CA GLY A 107 23.83 -9.15 14.97
C GLY A 107 24.14 -9.59 13.54
N PRO A 108 25.19 -10.42 13.33
CA PRO A 108 25.69 -10.76 11.99
C PRO A 108 24.65 -11.45 11.08
N GLU A 109 23.66 -12.13 11.68
CA GLU A 109 22.64 -12.90 10.97
C GLU A 109 21.25 -12.27 11.02
N ALA A 110 21.09 -11.13 11.70
CA ALA A 110 19.78 -10.51 11.93
C ALA A 110 19.05 -10.16 10.62
N TRP A 111 19.80 -9.84 9.55
CA TRP A 111 19.25 -9.54 8.23
C TRP A 111 18.46 -10.70 7.60
N ARG A 112 18.73 -11.95 8.04
CA ARG A 112 18.00 -13.14 7.57
C ARG A 112 16.60 -13.25 8.17
N GLU A 113 16.31 -12.49 9.23
CA GLU A 113 15.06 -12.50 9.97
C GLU A 113 14.20 -11.26 9.68
N GLY A 114 14.37 -10.68 8.49
CA GLY A 114 13.75 -9.42 8.10
C GLY A 114 14.74 -8.26 8.17
N ALA A 115 14.76 -7.44 7.12
CA ALA A 115 15.66 -6.30 7.02
C ALA A 115 14.90 -5.05 6.58
N LEU A 116 15.35 -3.88 7.03
CA LEU A 116 14.99 -2.61 6.41
C LEU A 116 15.70 -2.51 5.06
N LEU A 117 14.95 -2.27 3.99
CA LEU A 117 15.45 -2.17 2.63
C LEU A 117 15.67 -0.71 2.23
N GLU A 118 14.65 0.14 2.41
CA GLU A 118 14.69 1.55 2.02
C GLU A 118 13.83 2.44 2.91
N VAL A 119 14.10 3.76 2.84
CA VAL A 119 13.28 4.80 3.46
C VAL A 119 12.88 5.81 2.38
N ASN A 120 11.58 5.92 2.16
CA ASN A 120 10.95 6.79 1.17
C ASN A 120 10.51 8.10 1.82
N VAL A 121 11.01 9.24 1.32
CA VAL A 121 10.61 10.58 1.79
C VAL A 121 9.28 11.06 1.21
N LEU A 122 8.77 10.36 0.19
CA LEU A 122 7.45 10.57 -0.40
C LEU A 122 6.72 9.22 -0.45
N PRO A 123 6.19 8.73 0.68
CA PRO A 123 5.49 7.46 0.71
C PRO A 123 4.20 7.51 -0.11
N ALA A 124 3.86 6.38 -0.71
CA ALA A 124 2.61 6.17 -1.43
C ALA A 124 1.41 6.05 -0.46
N LEU A 125 1.07 7.14 0.25
CA LEU A 125 0.01 7.17 1.28
C LEU A 125 -1.35 6.65 0.79
N HIS A 126 -1.65 6.85 -0.49
CA HIS A 126 -2.89 6.38 -1.11
C HIS A 126 -3.08 4.86 -1.02
N LEU A 127 -2.00 4.07 -1.02
CA LEU A 127 -2.06 2.61 -0.87
C LEU A 127 -2.55 2.20 0.53
N HIS A 128 -2.22 2.97 1.56
CA HIS A 128 -2.74 2.76 2.91
C HIS A 128 -4.17 3.25 3.07
N ALA A 129 -4.56 4.30 2.35
CA ALA A 129 -5.91 4.85 2.38
C ALA A 129 -6.91 4.00 1.59
N LEU A 130 -6.46 3.29 0.55
CA LEU A 130 -7.28 2.51 -0.37
C LEU A 130 -6.72 1.09 -0.58
N PRO A 131 -6.53 0.29 0.49
CA PRO A 131 -6.05 -1.06 0.33
C PRO A 131 -7.07 -1.92 -0.40
N THR A 132 -6.58 -2.93 -1.11
CA THR A 132 -7.43 -3.88 -1.82
C THR A 132 -8.06 -4.92 -0.89
N VAL A 133 -7.37 -5.21 0.22
CA VAL A 133 -7.77 -6.15 1.27
C VAL A 133 -7.41 -5.54 2.63
N GLY A 134 -8.29 -5.66 3.62
CA GLY A 134 -8.09 -5.12 4.97
C GLY A 134 -8.74 -3.75 5.17
N ALA A 135 -8.24 -2.98 6.14
CA ALA A 135 -8.87 -1.73 6.56
C ALA A 135 -8.13 -0.50 5.99
N ALA A 136 -8.89 0.44 5.44
CA ALA A 136 -8.37 1.75 5.07
C ALA A 136 -7.80 2.47 6.31
N ARG A 137 -6.61 3.06 6.16
CA ARG A 137 -5.93 3.81 7.24
C ARG A 137 -6.08 5.32 7.01
N PRO A 138 -6.33 6.12 8.07
CA PRO A 138 -6.59 7.56 7.96
C PRO A 138 -5.29 8.38 7.77
N VAL A 139 -4.40 7.93 6.88
CA VAL A 139 -3.06 8.50 6.71
C VAL A 139 -3.09 9.92 6.14
N PHE A 140 -4.07 10.26 5.31
CA PHE A 140 -4.24 11.62 4.80
C PHE A 140 -4.69 12.59 5.90
N ASP A 141 -5.63 12.17 6.76
CA ASP A 141 -6.06 12.99 7.89
C ASP A 141 -4.90 13.23 8.86
N ALA A 142 -4.11 12.19 9.14
CA ALA A 142 -2.91 12.29 9.97
C ALA A 142 -1.85 13.23 9.34
N PHE A 143 -1.62 13.13 8.02
CA PHE A 143 -0.70 14.00 7.30
C PHE A 143 -1.15 15.47 7.31
N VAL A 144 -2.44 15.74 7.05
CA VAL A 144 -3.00 17.09 7.11
C VAL A 144 -2.90 17.65 8.53
N ALA A 145 -3.24 16.85 9.55
CA ALA A 145 -3.10 17.26 10.95
C ALA A 145 -1.65 17.59 11.30
N TYR A 146 -0.68 16.80 10.84
CA TYR A 146 0.74 17.09 10.98
C TYR A 146 1.10 18.43 10.35
N CYS A 147 0.77 18.65 9.07
CA CYS A 147 1.05 19.91 8.37
C CYS A 147 0.43 21.13 9.08
N LEU A 148 -0.77 21.00 9.63
CA LEU A 148 -1.45 22.08 10.36
C LEU A 148 -0.86 22.33 11.76
N SER A 149 -0.16 21.34 12.34
CA SER A 149 0.52 21.48 13.63
C SER A 149 1.87 22.21 13.54
N MET A 150 2.43 22.32 12.33
CA MET A 150 3.75 22.91 12.13
C MET A 150 3.75 24.43 12.33
N PRO A 151 4.85 25.01 12.86
CA PRO A 151 4.99 26.45 12.99
C PRO A 151 4.78 27.18 11.65
N GLY A 152 3.92 28.20 11.65
CA GLY A 152 3.60 28.98 10.46
C GLY A 152 2.48 28.38 9.58
N ALA A 153 1.86 27.27 10.01
CA ALA A 153 0.67 26.76 9.34
C ALA A 153 -0.47 27.81 9.36
N PRO A 154 -1.21 27.97 8.26
CA PRO A 154 -2.34 28.87 8.23
C PRO A 154 -3.43 28.40 9.21
N PRO A 155 -4.13 29.32 9.90
CA PRO A 155 -5.26 28.92 10.71
C PRO A 155 -6.34 28.27 9.82
N PRO A 156 -7.07 27.26 10.31
CA PRO A 156 -8.17 26.66 9.56
C PRO A 156 -9.16 27.75 9.16
N ARG A 157 -9.38 27.90 7.85
CA ARG A 157 -10.27 28.95 7.29
C ARG A 157 -11.74 28.55 7.28
N SER A 158 -12.02 27.28 7.50
CA SER A 158 -13.37 26.73 7.68
C SER A 158 -13.26 25.48 8.56
N THR A 159 -14.21 25.33 9.47
CA THR A 159 -14.42 24.09 10.22
C THR A 159 -15.70 23.45 9.72
N VAL A 160 -15.63 22.16 9.38
CA VAL A 160 -16.82 21.37 9.10
C VAL A 160 -17.07 20.55 10.35
N GLU A 161 -18.18 20.79 11.04
CA GLU A 161 -18.60 19.87 12.09
C GLU A 161 -18.92 18.53 11.42
N ALA A 162 -18.13 17.50 11.76
CA ALA A 162 -18.49 16.15 11.39
C ALA A 162 -19.85 15.84 12.02
N ALA A 163 -20.90 15.77 11.19
CA ALA A 163 -22.22 15.40 11.66
C ALA A 163 -22.10 14.03 12.34
N ALA A 164 -22.27 14.00 13.65
CA ALA A 164 -22.28 12.76 14.41
C ALA A 164 -23.25 11.80 13.72
N ALA A 165 -22.72 10.69 13.19
CA ALA A 165 -23.55 9.62 12.66
C ALA A 165 -24.46 9.17 13.80
N ARG A 166 -25.74 9.54 13.73
CA ARG A 166 -26.75 9.04 14.67
C ARG A 166 -26.82 7.54 14.43
N LEU A 167 -26.20 6.76 15.31
CA LEU A 167 -26.46 5.33 15.39
C LEU A 167 -27.97 5.16 15.65
N PRO A 168 -28.68 4.33 14.87
CA PRO A 168 -30.08 4.05 15.15
C PRO A 168 -30.18 3.41 16.54
N SER A 169 -30.98 4.02 17.39
CA SER A 169 -31.37 3.49 18.69
C SER A 169 -32.14 2.18 18.49
N GLY A 170 -31.48 1.06 18.78
CA GLY A 170 -32.12 -0.23 19.02
C GLY A 170 -32.48 -0.39 20.48
#